data_AF-A0A0D2HM74-F1
#
_entry.id   AF-A0A0D2HM74-F1
#
_cell.length_a   1.000
_cell.length_b   1.000
_cell.length_c   1.000
_cell.angle_alpha   90.00
_cell.angle_beta   90.00
_cell.angle_gamma   90.00
#
_symmetry.space_group_name_H-M   'P 1'
#
loop_
_entity.id
_entity.type
_entity.pdbx_description
1 polymer ?
#
loop_
_entity_poly.entity_id
_entity_poly.type
_entity_poly.pdbx_seq_one_letter_code
_entity_poly.pdbx_strand_id
1 'polypeptide(L)' 'MSAQTSKSSPPEVDMACCTLCMGCLEVCPEVFSFNEAAEFIEVAELKSYPEDKLREAINICPRNCISRPGSDT' A
#
# COMPACT_ATOMS: atom_id res chain seq x y z
N MET A 1 13.24 -19.08 -18.33
CA MET A 1 12.07 -18.21 -18.58
C MET A 1 11.25 -18.19 -17.31
N SER A 2 11.15 -17.05 -16.62
CA SER A 2 10.25 -16.90 -15.47
C SER A 2 9.39 -15.66 -15.70
N ALA A 3 8.09 -15.85 -15.59
CA ALA A 3 7.05 -15.07 -16.23
C ALA A 3 7.14 -13.56 -15.91
N GLN A 4 7.28 -12.75 -16.95
CA GLN A 4 6.74 -11.39 -16.97
C GLN A 4 5.23 -11.52 -16.85
N THR A 5 4.72 -11.53 -15.62
CA THR A 5 3.28 -11.40 -15.38
C THR A 5 3.05 -9.91 -15.19
N SER A 6 2.43 -9.29 -16.19
CA SER A 6 1.80 -7.97 -16.08
C SER A 6 0.73 -8.04 -14.98
N LYS A 7 1.15 -7.92 -13.72
CA LYS A 7 0.32 -8.02 -12.53
C LYS A 7 0.73 -6.83 -11.67
N SER A 8 -0.20 -5.89 -11.50
CA SER A 8 -0.01 -4.73 -10.65
C SER A 8 0.44 -5.22 -9.27
N SER A 9 1.71 -4.95 -8.92
CA SER A 9 2.27 -5.39 -7.66
C SER A 9 1.51 -4.75 -6.50
N PRO A 10 1.21 -5.50 -5.42
CA PRO A 10 0.61 -4.92 -4.23
C PRO A 10 1.54 -3.83 -3.66
N PRO A 11 0.99 -2.73 -3.12
CA PRO A 11 1.81 -1.81 -2.33
C PRO A 11 2.37 -2.53 -1.11
N GLU A 12 3.55 -2.09 -0.66
CA GLU A 12 4.15 -2.57 0.58
C GLU A 12 4.05 -1.47 1.63
N VAL A 13 3.68 -1.87 2.86
CA VAL A 13 3.60 -0.95 4.00
C VAL A 13 4.62 -1.40 5.04
N ASP A 14 5.54 -0.51 5.36
CA ASP A 14 6.50 -0.73 6.44
C ASP A 14 5.79 -0.58 7.79
N MET A 15 5.48 -1.72 8.40
CA MET A 15 4.82 -1.81 9.71
C MET A 15 5.67 -1.23 10.84
N ALA A 16 7.00 -1.21 10.71
CA ALA A 16 7.88 -0.64 11.73
C ALA A 16 7.89 0.89 11.71
N CYS A 17 7.67 1.50 10.55
CA CYS A 17 7.59 2.96 10.40
C CYS A 17 6.16 3.50 10.48
N CYS A 18 5.14 2.66 10.22
CA CYS A 18 3.75 3.07 10.22
C CYS A 18 3.32 3.54 11.62
N THR A 19 2.78 4.76 11.71
CA THR A 19 2.26 5.33 12.95
C THR A 19 0.73 5.29 13.03
N LEU A 20 0.09 4.43 12.23
CA LEU A 20 -1.36 4.31 12.12
C LEU A 20 -2.08 5.66 11.92
N CYS A 21 -1.55 6.50 11.04
CA CYS A 21 -2.19 7.79 10.71
C CYS A 21 -3.56 7.63 10.01
N MET A 22 -3.90 6.41 9.57
CA MET A 22 -5.13 6.04 8.88
C MET A 22 -5.42 6.74 7.55
N GLY A 23 -4.57 7.66 7.08
CA GLY A 23 -4.79 8.37 5.81
C GLY A 23 -4.88 7.46 4.59
N CYS A 24 -4.10 6.38 4.54
CA CYS A 24 -4.18 5.42 3.43
C CYS A 24 -5.54 4.70 3.34
N LEU A 25 -6.22 4.51 4.48
CA LEU A 25 -7.56 3.92 4.54
C LEU A 25 -8.61 4.91 4.02
N GLU A 26 -8.44 6.20 4.28
CA GLU A 26 -9.36 7.24 3.77
C GLU A 26 -9.25 7.37 2.25
N VAL A 27 -8.04 7.28 1.71
CA VAL A 27 -7.81 7.36 0.26
C VAL A 27 -8.23 6.08 -0.45
N CYS A 28 -7.89 4.92 0.11
CA CYS A 28 -7.96 3.64 -0.58
C CYS A 28 -8.36 2.47 0.36
N PRO A 29 -9.58 2.46 0.91
CA PRO A 29 -10.04 1.43 1.85
C PRO A 29 -10.22 0.06 1.22
N GLU A 30 -10.26 -0.01 -0.11
CA GLU A 30 -10.32 -1.27 -0.85
C GLU A 30 -8.96 -1.99 -0.91
N VAL A 31 -7.86 -1.22 -0.80
CA VAL A 31 -6.49 -1.72 -0.85
C VAL A 31 -5.92 -1.91 0.56
N PHE A 32 -6.14 -0.91 1.42
CA PHE A 32 -5.59 -0.90 2.77
C PHE A 32 -6.69 -1.23 3.76
N SER A 33 -6.42 -2.15 4.68
CA SER A 33 -7.31 -2.54 5.77
C SER A 33 -6.57 -2.40 7.09
N PHE A 34 -7.22 -1.83 8.10
CA PHE A 34 -6.62 -1.77 9.44
C PHE A 34 -6.89 -3.07 10.18
N ASN A 35 -5.81 -3.75 10.60
CA ASN A 35 -5.92 -4.89 11.49
C ASN A 35 -5.84 -4.40 12.94
N GLU A 36 -7.00 -4.31 13.59
CA GLU A 36 -7.10 -3.89 15.00
C GLU A 36 -6.38 -4.85 15.96
N ALA A 37 -6.33 -6.15 15.64
CA ALA A 37 -5.71 -7.15 16.51
C ALA A 37 -4.18 -7.09 16.47
N ALA A 38 -3.62 -6.70 15.33
CA ALA A 38 -2.18 -6.64 15.13
C ALA A 38 -1.63 -5.19 15.14
N GLU A 39 -2.51 -4.20 15.20
CA GLU A 39 -2.20 -2.76 15.21
C GLU A 39 -1.35 -2.31 14.02
N PHE A 40 -1.63 -2.84 12.81
CA PHE A 40 -0.97 -2.40 11.58
C PHE A 40 -1.93 -2.37 10.38
N ILE A 41 -1.47 -1.76 9.29
CA ILE A 41 -2.21 -1.69 8.03
C ILE A 41 -1.85 -2.90 7.17
N GLU A 42 -2.84 -3.72 6.86
CA GLU A 42 -2.77 -4.83 5.92
C GLU A 42 -3.12 -4.37 4.51
N VAL A 43 -2.55 -5.07 3.51
CA VAL A 43 -2.82 -4.83 2.10
C VAL A 43 -3.67 -5.98 1.57
N ALA A 44 -4.85 -5.65 1.07
CA ALA A 44 -5.76 -6.61 0.45
C ALA A 44 -5.22 -7.06 -0.90
N GLU A 45 -5.30 -8.37 -1.18
CA GLU A 45 -4.87 -8.92 -2.46
C GLU A 45 -5.93 -8.65 -3.54
N LEU A 46 -5.73 -7.60 -4.33
CA LEU A 46 -6.59 -7.21 -5.45
C LEU A 46 -5.99 -7.66 -6.80
N LYS A 47 -6.88 -7.84 -7.78
CA LYS A 47 -6.48 -8.11 -9.18
C LYS A 47 -5.79 -6.89 -9.84
N SER A 48 -6.21 -5.69 -9.45
CA SER A 48 -5.70 -4.42 -9.97
C SER A 48 -5.69 -3.38 -8.86
N TYR A 49 -4.58 -2.69 -8.67
CA TYR A 49 -4.47 -1.60 -7.70
C TYR A 49 -4.67 -0.24 -8.40
N PRO A 50 -5.51 0.65 -7.84
CA PRO A 50 -5.71 1.99 -8.38
C PRO A 50 -4.45 2.85 -8.20
N GLU A 51 -3.69 3.01 -9.28
CA GLU A 51 -2.44 3.81 -9.34
C GLU A 51 -2.60 5.21 -8.73
N ASP A 52 -3.66 5.93 -9.12
CA ASP A 52 -3.91 7.30 -8.66
C ASP A 52 -4.10 7.37 -7.15
N LYS A 53 -4.93 6.48 -6.61
CA LYS A 53 -5.21 6.41 -5.17
C LYS A 53 -3.99 5.93 -4.39
N LEU A 54 -3.22 4.97 -4.91
CA LEU A 54 -1.95 4.56 -4.30
C LEU A 54 -0.97 5.74 -4.21
N ARG A 55 -0.81 6.49 -5.30
CA ARG A 55 0.08 7.65 -5.36
C ARG A 55 -0.34 8.72 -4.35
N GLU A 56 -1.64 8.96 -4.23
CA GLU A 56 -2.17 9.89 -3.25
C GLU A 56 -1.94 9.40 -1.82
N ALA A 57 -2.21 8.12 -1.53
CA ALA A 57 -1.93 7.49 -0.24
C ALA A 57 -0.45 7.62 0.18
N ILE A 58 0.48 7.46 -0.78
CA ILE A 58 1.92 7.65 -0.55
C ILE A 58 2.23 9.13 -0.24
N ASN A 59 1.63 10.08 -0.96
CA ASN A 59 1.87 11.51 -0.77
C ASN A 59 1.33 12.03 0.56
N ILE A 60 0.21 11.51 1.05
CA ILE A 60 -0.39 11.95 2.32
C ILE A 60 0.26 11.28 3.54
N CYS A 61 1.02 10.20 3.34
CA CYS A 61 1.63 9.47 4.45
C CYS A 61 2.78 10.30 5.04
N PRO A 62 2.65 10.80 6.29
CA PRO A 62 3.66 11.70 6.88
C PRO A 62 5.00 11.00 7.16
N ARG A 63 5.00 9.67 7.20
CA ARG A 63 6.19 8.84 7.40
C ARG A 63 6.72 8.22 6.12
N ASN A 64 6.04 8.44 4.99
CA ASN A 64 6.34 7.81 3.70
C ASN A 64 6.60 6.29 3.83
N CYS A 65 5.83 5.60 4.68
CA CYS A 65 6.02 4.18 4.97
C CYS A 65 5.34 3.25 3.93
N ILE A 66 4.85 3.80 2.81
CA ILE A 66 4.16 3.07 1.75
C ILE A 66 5.03 3.13 0.50
N SER A 67 5.37 1.98 -0.08
CA SER A 67 6.18 1.87 -1.30
C SER A 67 5.46 1.07 -2.39
N ARG A 68 5.77 1.40 -3.65
CA ARG A 68 5.37 0.60 -4.81
C ARG A 68 6.54 -0.31 -5.23
N PRO A 69 6.34 -1.63 -5.35
CA PRO A 69 7.36 -2.50 -5.90
C PRO A 69 7.62 -2.12 -7.36
N GLY A 70 8.84 -1.69 -7.68
CA GLY A 70 9.26 -1.38 -9.06
C GLY A 70 9.48 0.10 -9.40
N SER A 71 9.53 1.02 -8.42
CA SER A 71 9.95 2.41 -8.66
C SER A 71 11.45 2.67 -8.45
N ASP A 72 12.25 1.63 -8.25
CA ASP A 72 13.71 1.71 -8.06
C ASP A 72 14.43 1.06 -9.25
N THR A 73 14.79 1.92 -10.22
CA THR A 73 15.75 1.81 -11.34
C THR A 73 15.79 0.55 -12.21
#